data_AF-A0A258YX16-F1
#
_entry.id   AF-A0A258YX16-F1
#
_cell.length_a   1.000
_cell.length_b   1.000
_cell.length_c   1.000
_cell.angle_alpha   90.00
_cell.angle_beta   90.00
_cell.angle_gamma   90.00
#
_symmetry.space_group_name_H-M   'P 1'
#
loop_
_entity.id
_entity.type
_entity.pdbx_description
1 polymer ?
#
loop_
_entity_poly.entity_id
_entity_poly.type
_entity_poly.pdbx_seq_one_letter_code
_entity_poly.pdbx_strand_id
1 'polypeptide(L)'
;EEFKGTGNSEVVLSRKISERRIYPAIDILKSGTRKEELLLGADVLQKVFILRSMLHKQEDEVEALRFLYSTMNKSKSNAEFLDSMNNGESAK
;
A
#
# COMPACT_ATOMS: atom_id res chain seq x y z
N GLU A 1 -3.48 -17.48 13.89
CA GLU A 1 -4.16 -18.14 12.75
C GLU A 1 -5.67 -18.23 12.96
N GLU A 2 -6.17 -18.78 14.08
CA GLU A 2 -7.63 -18.96 14.29
C GLU A 2 -8.49 -17.68 14.15
N PHE A 3 -8.00 -16.52 14.59
CA PHE A 3 -8.72 -15.24 14.47
C PHE A 3 -8.67 -14.60 13.07
N LYS A 4 -7.76 -15.04 12.19
CA LYS A 4 -7.65 -14.61 10.79
C LYS A 4 -8.73 -15.24 9.91
N GLY A 5 -9.29 -16.38 10.35
CA GLY A 5 -10.41 -17.04 9.69
C GLY A 5 -11.71 -16.25 9.78
N THR A 6 -11.92 -15.51 10.88
CA THR A 6 -13.16 -14.79 11.18
C THR A 6 -13.12 -13.30 10.81
N GLY A 7 -11.93 -12.68 10.81
CA GLY A 7 -11.74 -11.29 10.39
C GLY A 7 -11.79 -11.10 8.86
N ASN A 8 -12.26 -9.93 8.42
CA ASN A 8 -12.23 -9.53 7.01
C ASN A 8 -11.23 -8.40 6.71
N SER A 9 -10.61 -7.80 7.73
CA SER A 9 -9.64 -6.72 7.59
C SER A 9 -8.48 -6.92 8.57
N GLU A 10 -7.25 -6.83 8.06
CA GLU A 10 -6.04 -6.99 8.85
C GLU A 10 -5.05 -5.87 8.58
N VAL A 11 -4.57 -5.24 9.66
CA VAL A 11 -3.46 -4.28 9.61
C VAL A 11 -2.31 -4.89 10.41
N VAL A 12 -1.27 -5.29 9.69
CA VAL A 12 -0.10 -5.94 10.28
C VAL A 12 0.95 -4.86 10.55
N LEU A 13 1.51 -4.87 11.76
CA LEU A 13 2.61 -3.98 12.14
C LEU A 13 3.93 -4.76 12.14
N SER A 14 4.98 -4.19 11.54
CA SER A 14 6.31 -4.81 11.50
C SER A 14 7.24 -4.23 12.57
N ARG A 15 7.83 -5.14 13.35
CA ARG A 15 8.90 -4.78 14.29
C ARG A 15 10.12 -4.20 13.58
N LYS A 16 10.51 -4.75 12.42
CA LYS A 16 11.68 -4.28 11.65
C LYS A 16 11.52 -2.82 11.23
N ILE A 17 10.32 -2.45 10.78
CA ILE A 17 9.99 -1.06 10.42
C ILE A 17 10.10 -0.15 11.65
N SER A 18 9.51 -0.57 12.78
CA SER A 18 9.58 0.19 14.03
C SER A 18 11.00 0.33 14.58
N GLU A 19 11.85 -0.69 14.46
CA GLU A 19 13.26 -0.64 14.90
C GLU A 19 14.06 0.40 14.12
N ARG A 20 13.69 0.65 12.86
CA ARG A 20 14.25 1.75 12.03
C ARG A 20 13.57 3.10 12.25
N ARG A 21 12.69 3.22 13.24
CA ARG A 21 11.94 4.44 13.62
C ARG A 21 11.10 5.03 12.48
N ILE A 22 10.57 4.18 11.61
CA ILE A 22 9.66 4.60 10.55
C ILE A 22 8.22 4.38 11.05
N TYR A 23 7.39 5.42 10.96
CA TYR A 23 6.01 5.37 11.45
C TYR A 23 5.02 6.00 10.47
N PRO A 24 3.78 5.46 10.40
CA PRO A 24 3.29 4.23 11.04
C PRO A 24 3.97 2.94 10.56
N ALA A 25 4.27 2.01 11.48
CA ALA A 25 5.10 0.83 11.21
C ALA A 25 4.30 -0.33 10.55
N ILE A 26 3.55 -0.02 9.48
CA ILE A 26 2.63 -0.95 8.82
C ILE A 26 3.40 -1.82 7.81
N ASP A 27 3.23 -3.13 7.91
CA ASP A 27 3.59 -4.08 6.86
C ASP A 27 2.50 -4.10 5.79
N ILE A 28 2.67 -3.24 4.78
CA ILE A 28 1.68 -3.05 3.71
C ILE A 28 1.56 -4.31 2.83
N LEU A 29 2.62 -5.10 2.71
CA LEU A 29 2.63 -6.31 1.90
C LEU A 29 1.73 -7.39 2.51
N LYS A 30 1.66 -7.47 3.84
CA LYS A 30 0.81 -8.43 4.56
C LYS A 30 -0.56 -7.90 4.97
N SER A 31 -0.75 -6.58 4.95
CA SER A 31 -2.04 -5.95 5.30
C SER A 31 -3.02 -6.01 4.13
N GLY A 32 -4.31 -6.09 4.45
CA GLY A 32 -5.36 -6.12 3.44
C GLY A 32 -6.75 -6.36 3.99
N THR A 33 -7.74 -6.15 3.11
CA THR A 33 -9.16 -6.33 3.42
C THR A 33 -9.77 -7.24 2.36
N ARG A 34 -10.55 -8.25 2.78
CA ARG A 34 -11.29 -9.12 1.87
C ARG A 34 -12.47 -8.34 1.28
N LYS A 35 -12.76 -8.59 0.00
CA LYS A 35 -13.83 -7.91 -0.75
C LYS A 35 -13.67 -6.37 -0.80
N GLU A 36 -12.44 -5.89 -0.97
CA GLU A 36 -12.16 -4.45 -1.02
C GLU A 36 -12.81 -3.74 -2.23
N GLU A 37 -13.22 -4.50 -3.26
CA GLU A 37 -14.01 -4.01 -4.39
C GLU A 37 -15.40 -3.49 -4.02
N LEU A 38 -15.92 -3.85 -2.84
CA LEU A 38 -17.18 -3.32 -2.32
C LEU A 38 -16.98 -1.97 -1.60
N LEU A 39 -15.74 -1.61 -1.27
CA LEU A 39 -15.39 -0.41 -0.51
C LEU A 39 -14.77 0.67 -1.39
N LEU A 40 -14.02 0.26 -2.42
CA LEU A 40 -13.33 1.16 -3.33
C LEU A 40 -14.06 1.20 -4.68
N GLY A 41 -14.13 2.40 -5.28
CA GLY A 41 -14.57 2.55 -6.67
C GLY A 41 -13.64 1.79 -7.63
N ALA A 42 -14.17 1.34 -8.77
CA ALA A 42 -13.41 0.52 -9.72
C ALA A 42 -12.13 1.20 -10.23
N ASP A 43 -12.15 2.52 -10.38
CA ASP A 43 -11.02 3.35 -10.79
C ASP A 43 -9.91 3.39 -9.72
N VAL A 44 -10.28 3.60 -8.46
CA VAL A 44 -9.36 3.61 -7.31
C VAL A 44 -8.79 2.21 -7.09
N LEU A 45 -9.64 1.19 -7.18
CA LEU A 45 -9.25 -0.21 -6.99
C LEU A 45 -8.15 -0.62 -7.97
N GLN A 46 -8.29 -0.28 -9.25
CA GLN A 46 -7.26 -0.56 -10.27
C GLN A 46 -5.92 0.13 -9.94
N LYS A 47 -5.95 1.41 -9.52
CA LYS A 47 -4.75 2.15 -9.13
C LYS A 47 -4.08 1.54 -7.89
N VAL A 48 -4.89 1.13 -6.89
CA VAL A 48 -4.41 0.44 -5.70
C VAL A 48 -3.77 -0.91 -6.06
N PHE A 49 -4.33 -1.68 -6.99
CA PHE A 49 -3.69 -2.91 -7.47
C PHE A 49 -2.33 -2.66 -8.10
N ILE A 50 -2.21 -1.67 -8.97
CA ILE A 50 -0.92 -1.29 -9.59
C ILE A 50 0.09 -0.87 -8.50
N LEU A 51 -0.33 -0.04 -7.56
CA LEU A 51 0.49 0.35 -6.41
C LEU A 51 0.96 -0.87 -5.62
N ARG A 52 0.07 -1.80 -5.28
CA ARG A 52 0.44 -3.04 -4.58
C ARG A 52 1.44 -3.86 -5.39
N SER A 53 1.27 -3.98 -6.71
CA SER A 53 2.24 -4.65 -7.57
C SER A 53 3.62 -3.98 -7.57
N MET A 54 3.69 -2.65 -7.52
CA MET A 54 4.96 -1.93 -7.39
C MET A 54 5.61 -2.12 -6.01
N LEU A 55 4.81 -2.14 -4.94
CA LEU A 55 5.29 -2.38 -3.57
C LEU A 55 5.82 -3.82 -3.41
N HIS A 56 5.16 -4.81 -4.01
CA HIS A 56 5.63 -6.20 -4.00
C HIS A 56 6.94 -6.44 -4.77
N LYS A 57 7.39 -5.47 -5.60
CA LYS A 57 8.71 -5.52 -6.25
C LYS A 57 9.85 -5.04 -5.34
N GLN A 58 9.54 -4.43 -4.19
CA GLN A 58 10.56 -4.02 -3.23
C GLN A 58 11.11 -5.25 -2.50
N GLU A 59 12.34 -5.14 -2.02
CA GLU A 59 13.06 -6.26 -1.38
C GLU A 59 12.41 -6.70 -0.06
N ASP A 60 11.96 -5.74 0.75
CA ASP A 60 11.37 -6.00 2.06
C ASP A 60 10.28 -4.98 2.45
N GLU A 61 9.65 -5.20 3.61
CA GLU A 61 8.59 -4.34 4.12
C GLU A 61 9.06 -2.93 4.49
N VAL A 62 10.35 -2.73 4.75
CA VAL A 62 10.94 -1.44 5.11
C VAL A 62 11.08 -0.59 3.85
N GLU A 63 11.67 -1.15 2.80
CA GLU A 63 11.86 -0.43 1.53
C GLU A 63 10.54 -0.20 0.81
N ALA A 64 9.58 -1.14 0.89
CA ALA A 64 8.21 -0.91 0.45
C ALA A 64 7.59 0.35 1.09
N LEU A 65 7.71 0.49 2.40
CA LEU A 65 7.14 1.62 3.11
C LEU A 65 7.89 2.94 2.80
N ARG A 66 9.23 2.89 2.67
CA ARG A 66 10.02 4.06 2.27
C ARG A 66 9.67 4.53 0.87
N PHE A 67 9.56 3.61 -0.08
CA PHE A 67 9.13 3.91 -1.44
C PHE A 67 7.76 4.58 -1.44
N LEU A 68 6.80 4.04 -0.69
CA LEU A 68 5.48 4.63 -0.56
C LEU A 68 5.54 6.07 -0.02
N TYR A 69 6.28 6.33 1.07
CA TYR A 69 6.40 7.70 1.58
C TYR A 69 7.08 8.64 0.60
N SER A 70 8.11 8.18 -0.11
CA SER A 70 8.82 9.01 -1.09
C SER A 70 7.91 9.50 -2.22
N THR A 71 6.86 8.74 -2.54
CA THR A 71 5.90 9.06 -3.60
C THR A 71 4.70 9.83 -3.03
N MET A 72 4.14 9.41 -1.90
CA MET A 72 3.04 10.11 -1.22
C MET A 72 3.41 11.54 -0.82
N ASN A 73 4.63 11.77 -0.30
CA ASN A 73 5.07 13.10 0.17
C ASN A 73 5.18 14.15 -0.96
N LYS A 74 5.14 13.73 -2.23
CA LYS A 74 5.11 14.65 -3.38
C LYS A 74 3.73 15.21 -3.68
N SER A 75 2.70 14.63 -3.07
CA SER A 75 1.29 14.98 -3.28
C SER A 75 0.64 15.47 -1.99
N LYS A 76 -0.41 16.27 -2.09
CA LYS A 76 -1.13 16.79 -0.92
C LYS A 76 -2.28 15.87 -0.49
N SER A 77 -2.73 14.98 -1.36
CA SER A 77 -3.86 14.08 -1.10
C SER A 77 -3.68 12.71 -1.75
N ASN A 78 -4.37 11.70 -1.21
CA ASN A 78 -4.36 10.35 -1.78
C ASN A 78 -4.93 10.31 -3.21
N ALA A 79 -5.88 11.19 -3.54
CA ALA A 79 -6.43 11.28 -4.90
C ALA A 79 -5.34 11.72 -5.89
N GLU A 80 -4.66 12.83 -5.58
CA GLU A 80 -3.54 13.35 -6.38
C GLU A 80 -2.40 12.33 -6.49
N PHE A 81 -2.06 11.64 -5.38
CA PHE A 81 -1.09 10.56 -5.37
C PHE A 81 -1.46 9.45 -6.37
N LEU A 82 -2.66 8.88 -6.26
CA LEU A 82 -3.10 7.78 -7.10
C LEU A 82 -3.24 8.19 -8.57
N ASP A 83 -3.65 9.43 -8.84
CA ASP A 83 -3.72 9.96 -10.21
C ASP A 83 -2.32 10.11 -10.83
N SER A 84 -1.33 10.53 -10.04
CA SER A 84 0.05 10.68 -10.53
C SER A 84 0.70 9.36 -10.97
N MET A 85 0.22 8.22 -10.47
CA MET A 85 0.77 6.89 -10.81
C MET A 85 0.37 6.43 -12.22
N ASN A 86 -0.74 6.91 -12.76
CA ASN A 86 -1.22 6.54 -14.11
C ASN A 86 -0.41 7.19 -15.24
N ASN A 87 0.34 8.26 -14.96
CA ASN A 87 1.11 8.97 -15.98
C ASN A 87 2.42 8.24 -16.37
N GLY A 88 2.72 7.09 -15.75
CA GLY A 88 3.90 6.28 -16.06
C GLY A 88 3.75 5.33 -17.25
N GLU A 89 2.53 5.07 -17.73
CA GLU A 89 2.28 4.18 -18.88
C GLU A 89 2.05 4.93 -20.21
N SER A 90 1.89 6.25 -20.19
CA SER A 90 1.76 7.08 -21.41
C SER A 90 3.09 7.69 -21.89
N ALA A 91 4.21 7.30 -21.27
CA ALA A 91 5.55 7.72 -21.66
C ALA A 91 6.40 6.50 -22.08
N LYS A 92 5.89 5.71 -23.03
CA LYS A 92 6.68 4.83 -23.89
C LYS A 92 6.02 4.69 -25.26
#